data_AF-A0A820APU8-F1
#
_entry.id   AF-A0A820APU8-F1
#
_cell.length_a   1.000
_cell.length_b   1.000
_cell.length_c   1.000
_cell.angle_alpha   90.00
_cell.angle_beta   90.00
_cell.angle_gamma   90.00
#
_symmetry.space_group_name_H-M   'P 1'
#
loop_
_entity.id
_entity.type
_entity.pdbx_description
1 polymer ?
#
loop_
_entity_poly.entity_id
_entity_poly.type
_entity_poly.pdbx_seq_one_letter_code
_entity_poly.pdbx_strand_id
1 'polypeptide(L)'
;FANEAIRVLRPNGYLLWCDFCYINGSGTSVYDLIASDELIIEEKINITKNVVHALDIQNKSRTDFIQRYIQPEEQEYFRLFAGLPGTQVYEDLNKGRSQYWRVVFRKKPTTDIPII
;
A
#
# COMPACT_ATOMS: atom_id res chain seq x y z
N PHE A 1 -2.86 -7.76 -13.32
CA PHE A 1 -1.62 -7.39 -12.60
C PHE A 1 -0.89 -8.62 -12.07
N ALA A 2 -1.46 -9.40 -11.13
CA ALA A 2 -0.75 -10.52 -10.48
C ALA A 2 -0.14 -11.53 -11.48
N ASN A 3 -0.89 -11.94 -12.50
CA ASN A 3 -0.38 -12.83 -13.56
C ASN A 3 0.82 -12.25 -14.32
N GLU A 4 0.82 -10.93 -14.56
CA GLU A 4 1.95 -10.26 -15.21
C GLU A 4 3.18 -10.21 -14.29
N ALA A 5 2.97 -9.95 -12.99
CA ALA A 5 4.05 -10.00 -12.00
C ALA A 5 4.66 -11.42 -11.95
N ILE A 6 3.84 -12.46 -11.89
CA ILE A 6 4.29 -13.86 -11.94
C ILE A 6 5.09 -14.11 -13.22
N ARG A 7 4.58 -13.68 -14.38
CA ARG A 7 5.24 -13.91 -15.68
C ARG A 7 6.63 -13.28 -15.75
N VAL A 8 6.82 -12.06 -15.22
CA VAL A 8 8.10 -11.35 -15.32
C VAL A 8 9.08 -11.68 -14.19
N LEU A 9 8.60 -12.17 -13.04
CA LEU A 9 9.45 -12.58 -11.95
C LEU A 9 10.22 -13.86 -12.32
N ARG A 10 11.53 -13.84 -12.05
CA ARG A 10 12.36 -15.04 -12.04
C ARG A 10 11.88 -15.98 -10.93
N PRO A 11 12.14 -17.29 -11.02
CA PRO A 11 11.98 -18.20 -9.88
C PRO A 11 12.71 -17.64 -8.65
N ASN A 12 12.09 -17.73 -7.47
CA ASN A 12 12.55 -17.08 -6.24
C ASN A 12 12.59 -15.53 -6.27
N GLY A 13 12.03 -14.90 -7.30
CA GLY A 13 11.91 -13.45 -7.38
C GLY A 13 10.89 -12.88 -6.39
N TYR A 14 11.09 -11.62 -6.03
CA TYR A 14 10.26 -10.92 -5.05
C TYR A 14 9.41 -9.84 -5.69
N LEU A 15 8.15 -9.74 -5.27
CA LEU A 15 7.31 -8.57 -5.47
C LEU A 15 7.11 -7.89 -4.12
N LEU A 16 7.58 -6.65 -4.02
CA LEU A 16 7.38 -5.81 -2.85
C LEU A 16 6.20 -4.89 -3.09
N TRP A 17 5.21 -4.94 -2.22
CA TRP A 17 3.99 -4.15 -2.31
C TRP A 17 3.83 -3.28 -1.07
N CYS A 18 3.47 -2.02 -1.26
CA CYS A 18 3.18 -1.09 -0.19
C CYS A 18 2.04 -0.17 -0.64
N ASP A 19 0.86 -0.32 -0.06
CA ASP A 19 -0.29 0.50 -0.45
C ASP A 19 -1.34 0.59 0.66
N PHE A 20 -2.23 1.59 0.55
CA PHE A 20 -3.41 1.68 1.39
C PHE A 20 -4.54 0.81 0.83
N CYS A 21 -5.33 0.23 1.72
CA CYS A 21 -6.52 -0.52 1.39
C CYS A 21 -7.67 -0.10 2.30
N TYR A 22 -8.85 0.10 1.71
CA TYR A 22 -10.07 0.23 2.48
C TYR A 22 -10.43 -1.11 3.10
N ILE A 23 -10.83 -1.11 4.37
CA ILE A 23 -11.46 -2.28 4.93
C ILE A 23 -12.84 -2.39 4.30
N ASN A 24 -13.00 -3.31 3.36
CA ASN A 24 -14.31 -3.69 2.88
C ASN A 24 -14.91 -4.75 3.83
N GLY A 25 -16.22 -4.77 3.98
CA GLY A 25 -16.91 -5.74 4.84
C GLY A 25 -16.83 -7.19 4.33
N SER A 26 -16.14 -7.45 3.22
CA SER A 26 -16.03 -8.79 2.60
C SER A 26 -14.98 -9.68 3.26
N GLY A 27 -14.08 -9.11 4.07
CA GLY A 27 -12.98 -9.83 4.70
C GLY A 27 -11.86 -10.28 3.74
N THR A 28 -12.04 -10.11 2.42
CA THR A 28 -11.02 -10.45 1.41
C THR A 28 -10.17 -9.23 1.11
N SER A 29 -8.87 -9.31 1.40
CA SER A 29 -7.93 -8.24 1.09
C SER A 29 -7.41 -8.34 -0.34
N VAL A 30 -7.00 -7.22 -0.95
CA VAL A 30 -6.38 -7.23 -2.28
C VAL A 30 -5.15 -8.15 -2.35
N TYR A 31 -4.46 -8.33 -1.22
CA TYR A 31 -3.31 -9.22 -1.11
C TYR A 31 -3.69 -10.69 -1.25
N ASP A 32 -4.88 -11.06 -0.79
CA ASP A 32 -5.40 -12.43 -0.91
C ASP A 32 -5.80 -12.71 -2.37
N LEU A 33 -6.18 -11.67 -3.14
CA LEU A 33 -6.44 -11.77 -4.58
C LEU A 33 -5.15 -11.82 -5.41
N ILE A 34 -4.05 -11.27 -4.91
CA ILE A 34 -2.73 -11.31 -5.57
C ILE A 34 -2.02 -12.63 -5.26
N ALA A 35 -2.18 -13.14 -4.05
CA ALA A 35 -1.61 -14.41 -3.62
C ALA A 35 -2.15 -15.57 -4.46
N SER A 36 -1.27 -16.52 -4.77
CA SER A 36 -1.61 -17.74 -5.50
C SER A 36 -0.63 -18.85 -5.15
N ASP A 37 -0.83 -20.04 -5.71
CA ASP A 37 0.12 -21.14 -5.58
C ASP A 37 1.48 -20.81 -6.20
N GLU A 38 1.58 -19.89 -7.16
CA GLU A 38 2.85 -19.50 -7.79
C GLU A 38 3.51 -18.29 -7.14
N LEU A 39 2.71 -17.42 -6.49
CA LEU A 39 3.16 -16.19 -5.84
C LEU A 39 2.62 -16.13 -4.40
N ILE A 40 3.46 -16.54 -3.46
CA ILE A 40 3.06 -16.67 -2.04
C ILE A 40 3.40 -15.41 -1.25
N ILE A 41 2.62 -15.15 -0.20
CA ILE A 41 2.96 -14.11 0.79
C ILE A 41 4.04 -14.66 1.72
N GLU A 42 5.22 -14.05 1.69
CA GLU A 42 6.33 -14.36 2.61
C GLU A 42 6.25 -13.49 3.88
N GLU A 43 5.82 -12.24 3.75
CA GLU A 43 5.64 -11.31 4.88
C GLU A 43 4.46 -10.36 4.63
N LYS A 44 3.67 -10.07 5.68
CA LYS A 44 2.58 -9.09 5.64
C LYS A 44 2.54 -8.32 6.95
N ILE A 45 2.85 -7.02 6.90
CA ILE A 45 2.93 -6.15 8.07
C ILE A 45 1.99 -4.96 7.90
N ASN A 46 1.13 -4.74 8.91
CA ASN A 46 0.33 -3.53 8.99
C ASN A 46 1.23 -2.38 9.47
N ILE A 47 1.41 -1.38 8.62
CA ILE A 47 2.23 -0.19 8.90
C ILE A 47 1.37 1.07 9.04
N THR A 48 0.05 0.93 9.21
CA THR A 48 -0.90 2.07 9.29
C THR A 48 -0.48 3.08 10.35
N LYS A 49 -0.07 2.63 11.53
CA LYS A 49 0.39 3.52 12.62
C LYS A 49 1.65 4.29 12.23
N ASN A 50 2.59 3.64 11.55
CA ASN A 50 3.80 4.29 11.05
C ASN A 50 3.46 5.36 10.00
N VAL A 51 2.49 5.08 9.13
CA VAL A 51 2.02 6.03 8.11
C VAL A 51 1.35 7.24 8.75
N VAL A 52 0.41 7.04 9.69
CA VAL A 52 -0.23 8.13 10.42
C VAL A 52 0.82 9.01 11.12
N HIS A 53 1.77 8.39 11.82
CA HIS A 53 2.86 9.11 12.47
C HIS A 53 3.71 9.92 11.48
N ALA A 54 4.01 9.36 10.30
CA ALA A 54 4.76 10.07 9.27
C ALA A 54 3.97 11.25 8.67
N LEU A 55 2.64 11.16 8.60
CA LEU A 55 1.77 12.26 8.18
C LEU A 55 1.76 13.38 9.23
N ASP A 56 1.75 13.04 10.53
CA ASP A 56 1.84 14.03 11.61
C ASP A 56 3.15 14.81 11.58
N ILE A 57 4.28 14.11 11.43
CA ILE A 57 5.61 14.75 11.33
C ILE A 57 5.68 15.71 10.13
N GLN A 58 5.08 15.32 9.00
CA GLN A 58 5.13 16.11 7.76
C GLN A 58 4.01 17.16 7.64
N ASN A 59 3.08 17.21 8.59
CA ASN A 59 1.89 18.04 8.49
C ASN A 59 2.23 19.52 8.25
N LYS A 60 3.14 20.07 9.09
CA LYS A 60 3.52 21.49 8.99
C LYS A 60 4.14 21.82 7.64
N SER A 61 5.17 21.08 7.22
CA SER A 61 5.89 21.38 5.98
C SER A 61 5.01 21.24 4.75
N ARG A 62 4.12 20.24 4.72
CA ARG A 62 3.17 20.04 3.61
C ARG A 62 2.08 21.10 3.59
N THR A 63 1.57 21.52 4.75
CA THR A 63 0.61 22.62 4.85
C THR A 63 1.21 23.93 4.34
N ASP A 64 2.42 24.27 4.80
CA ASP A 64 3.13 25.47 4.38
C ASP A 64 3.41 25.45 2.85
N PHE A 65 3.75 24.28 2.29
CA PHE A 65 3.93 24.11 0.84
C PHE A 65 2.65 24.38 0.07
N ILE A 66 1.53 23.76 0.48
CA ILE A 66 0.24 23.90 -0.21
C ILE A 66 -0.21 25.36 -0.18
N GLN A 67 -0.13 26.02 0.99
CA GLN A 67 -0.52 27.42 1.13
C GLN A 67 0.32 28.38 0.28
N ARG A 68 1.60 28.06 0.08
CA ARG A 68 2.53 28.92 -0.64
C ARG A 68 2.49 28.75 -2.15
N TYR A 69 2.25 27.53 -2.65
CA TYR A 69 2.50 27.18 -4.05
C TYR A 69 1.26 26.70 -4.82
N ILE A 70 0.16 26.39 -4.13
CA ILE A 70 -1.06 25.88 -4.76
C ILE A 70 -2.14 26.97 -4.75
N GLN A 71 -2.85 27.12 -5.88
CA GLN A 71 -3.92 28.10 -5.99
C GLN A 71 -5.06 27.79 -5.01
N PRO A 72 -5.70 28.80 -4.38
CA PRO A 72 -6.69 28.60 -3.33
C PRO A 72 -7.79 27.57 -3.66
N GLU A 73 -8.25 27.55 -4.92
CA GLU A 73 -9.30 26.66 -5.41
C GLU A 73 -8.89 25.18 -5.42
N GLU A 74 -7.59 24.89 -5.50
CA GLU A 74 -7.04 23.54 -5.58
C GLU A 74 -6.51 23.05 -4.23
N GLN A 75 -6.33 23.94 -3.24
CA GLN A 75 -5.67 23.60 -1.98
C GLN A 75 -6.36 22.45 -1.26
N GLU A 76 -7.70 22.39 -1.24
CA GLU A 76 -8.43 21.30 -0.58
C GLU A 76 -8.12 19.93 -1.19
N TYR A 77 -8.06 19.84 -2.52
CA TYR A 77 -7.68 18.61 -3.23
C TYR A 77 -6.26 18.17 -2.86
N PHE A 78 -5.31 19.12 -2.86
CA PHE A 78 -3.93 18.81 -2.47
C PHE A 78 -3.79 18.43 -1.00
N ARG A 79 -4.58 19.02 -0.10
CA ARG A 79 -4.63 18.62 1.31
C ARG A 79 -5.10 17.17 1.44
N LEU A 80 -6.19 16.82 0.75
CA LEU A 80 -6.73 15.46 0.71
C LEU A 80 -5.70 14.46 0.16
N PHE A 81 -5.09 14.79 -0.98
CA PHE A 81 -4.06 13.97 -1.62
C PHE A 81 -2.83 13.78 -0.71
N ALA A 82 -2.40 14.83 -0.01
CA ALA A 82 -1.28 14.77 0.91
C ALA A 82 -1.61 14.07 2.23
N GLY A 83 -2.87 13.65 2.45
CA GLY A 83 -3.30 12.95 3.66
C GLY A 83 -3.14 13.79 4.92
N LEU A 84 -3.36 15.09 4.85
CA LEU A 84 -3.14 15.97 6.00
C LEU A 84 -4.18 15.73 7.11
N PRO A 85 -3.83 15.98 8.38
CA PRO A 85 -4.78 16.01 9.49
C PRO A 85 -6.05 16.82 9.16
N GLY A 86 -7.20 16.26 9.55
CA GLY A 86 -8.52 16.82 9.25
C GLY A 86 -9.07 16.49 7.85
N THR A 87 -8.33 15.77 7.01
CA THR A 87 -8.84 15.24 5.74
C THR A 87 -9.41 13.84 5.90
N GLN A 88 -10.33 13.44 5.02
CA GLN A 88 -10.94 12.11 5.09
C GLN A 88 -9.90 10.97 5.02
N VAL A 89 -8.86 11.13 4.20
CA VAL A 89 -7.77 10.14 4.07
C VAL A 89 -7.05 9.93 5.41
N TYR A 90 -6.67 11.02 6.09
CA TYR A 90 -6.03 10.94 7.41
C TYR A 90 -6.96 10.29 8.43
N GLU A 91 -8.22 10.73 8.47
CA GLU A 91 -9.21 10.23 9.42
C GLU A 91 -9.52 8.75 9.23
N ASP A 92 -9.54 8.27 7.98
CA ASP A 92 -9.76 6.86 7.67
C ASP A 92 -8.60 5.99 8.14
N LEU A 93 -7.35 6.43 7.93
CA LEU A 93 -6.16 5.72 8.41
C LEU A 93 -6.09 5.75 9.94
N ASN A 94 -6.31 6.91 10.56
CA ASN A 94 -6.24 7.09 12.00
C ASN A 94 -7.32 6.28 12.75
N LYS A 95 -8.53 6.19 12.19
CA LYS A 95 -9.63 5.41 12.75
C LYS A 95 -9.64 3.95 12.28
N GLY A 96 -8.68 3.55 11.45
CA GLY A 96 -8.55 2.18 10.94
C GLY A 96 -9.63 1.75 9.95
N ARG A 97 -10.39 2.68 9.36
CA ARG A 97 -11.31 2.41 8.23
C ARG A 97 -10.54 2.10 6.95
N SER A 98 -9.35 2.70 6.84
CA SER A 98 -8.33 2.34 5.86
C SER A 98 -7.10 1.85 6.60
N GLN A 99 -6.37 0.94 5.98
CA GLN A 99 -5.12 0.41 6.51
C GLN A 99 -4.03 0.54 5.45
N TYR A 100 -2.79 0.62 5.91
CA TYR A 100 -1.62 0.62 5.04
C TYR A 100 -0.79 -0.62 5.35
N TRP A 101 -0.48 -1.40 4.32
CA TRP A 101 0.26 -2.65 4.50
C TRP A 101 1.51 -2.69 3.63
N ARG A 102 2.58 -3.23 4.21
CA ARG A 102 3.75 -3.71 3.50
C ARG A 102 3.60 -5.21 3.32
N VAL A 103 3.70 -5.69 2.09
CA VAL A 103 3.57 -7.11 1.76
C VAL A 103 4.75 -7.53 0.87
N VAL A 104 5.39 -8.62 1.26
CA VAL A 104 6.44 -9.27 0.48
C VAL A 104 5.85 -10.54 -0.11
N PHE A 105 5.80 -10.59 -1.43
CA PHE A 105 5.45 -11.80 -2.16
C PHE A 105 6.69 -12.43 -2.76
N ARG A 106 6.71 -13.76 -2.83
CA ARG A 106 7.79 -14.53 -3.43
C ARG A 106 7.25 -15.49 -4.46
N LYS A 107 7.80 -15.46 -5.68
CA LYS A 107 7.51 -16.45 -6.70
C LYS A 107 8.16 -17.77 -6.31
N LYS A 108 7.42 -18.88 -6.37
CA LYS A 108 7.97 -20.19 -6.07
C LYS A 108 9.16 -20.53 -6.98
N PRO A 109 10.09 -21.37 -6.52
CA PRO A 109 11.11 -21.96 -7.38
C PRO A 109 10.44 -22.71 -8.54
N THR A 110 11.12 -22.79 -9.69
CA THR A 110 10.75 -23.78 -10.70
C THR A 110 11.03 -25.15 -10.11
N THR A 111 10.01 -25.98 -10.00
CA THR A 111 10.20 -27.39 -9.71
C THR A 111 10.80 -28.02 -10.97
N ASP A 112 12.12 -28.19 -11.01
CA ASP A 112 12.72 -29.05 -12.01
C ASP A 112 12.19 -30.47 -11.75
N ILE A 113 11.34 -30.96 -12.65
CA ILE A 113 10.95 -32.37 -12.63
C ILE A 113 12.25 -33.15 -12.88
N PRO A 114 12.69 -34.04 -11.98
CA PRO A 114 13.86 -34.85 -12.25
C PRO A 114 13.56 -35.71 -13.48
N ILE A 115 14.41 -35.59 -14.51
CA ILE A 115 14.39 -36.49 -15.66
C ILE A 115 14.78 -37.86 -15.10
N ILE A 116 13.80 -38.77 -15.05
CA ILE A 116 13.98 -40.20 -14.72
C ILE A 116 14.61 -40.91 -15.91
#